data_AF-A0A1G6K6M7-F1
#
_entry.id   AF-A0A1G6K6M7-F1
#
_cell.length_a   1.000
_cell.length_b   1.000
_cell.length_c   1.000
_cell.angle_alpha   90.00
_cell.angle_beta   90.00
_cell.angle_gamma   90.00
#
_symmetry.space_group_name_H-M   'P 1'
#
loop_
_entity.id
_entity.type
_entity.pdbx_description
1 polymer ?
#
loop_
_entity_poly.entity_id
_entity_poly.type
_entity_poly.pdbx_seq_one_letter_code
_entity_poly.pdbx_strand_id
1 'polypeptide(L)'
;MTERFEFDHLSIAVRRPLATARQLRAELGAEPLTGGILPQFRYLLMHVGDVSNGHVRGGRLELISTPEDPPEHTAASGFMHRFLAKHGERAHHLSFNVPDLRAARSALHEAGFHTIQEDLDFPGWQEVFLPPDQLHGMLIQIASTPAPIRTEALLGTRERDWSSLPNNRGATDPGWWEPLWNSPPPPHAETGYLGSIVVGTSDLARSDVLFTILRGVPEPVSFPGAVARKYVWPTGSIILVEGEPGVRGAVVTFPGTRTRAAWQIGDVPVADSPEDVTPHGASVPERPATPVFVRRADRVAGVAHVVIDRPEARNAINTEVARQLGAEFDRCDRDPAVRVIVLSGAPLPDGRGTFSAGLDLKAFAASGDIGEIPGRGFAGLAERPPVTPIIAAVEGFALAGGFEIALACDLIVAAADARFGLPEVTRGLVADGGSLLRLPERIPAAIAMELALTGTDVTAETLERLGIVNRVVPGGEAVEGAHELASAIARNAPLALTATKRILSRASRAVDGGAWAEQRAIAEPVWTSDDAREGASAFAERRDPEFRGE
;
A
#
# COMPACT_ATOMS: atom_id res chain seq x y z
N MET A 1 22.30 5.39 -6.46
CA MET A 1 21.72 5.29 -7.81
C MET A 1 21.01 3.95 -7.85
N THR A 2 19.68 3.94 -7.86
CA THR A 2 18.89 2.77 -7.47
C THR A 2 19.01 1.63 -8.48
N GLU A 3 19.78 0.61 -8.09
CA GLU A 3 19.87 -0.71 -8.72
C GLU A 3 18.54 -1.47 -8.52
N ARG A 4 17.46 -1.08 -9.20
CA ARG A 4 16.14 -1.71 -8.99
C ARG A 4 15.41 -1.97 -10.31
N PHE A 5 14.67 -3.09 -10.35
CA PHE A 5 13.74 -3.41 -11.42
C PHE A 5 12.48 -2.58 -11.23
N GLU A 6 12.00 -1.99 -12.31
CA GLU A 6 10.86 -1.09 -12.31
C GLU A 6 9.89 -1.51 -13.42
N PHE A 7 8.58 -1.53 -13.11
CA PHE A 7 7.58 -1.47 -14.16
C PHE A 7 7.52 -0.02 -14.63
N ASP A 8 7.99 0.23 -15.85
CA ASP A 8 8.18 1.60 -16.32
C ASP A 8 6.84 2.21 -16.74
N HIS A 9 6.18 1.61 -17.72
CA HIS A 9 4.89 2.09 -18.25
C HIS A 9 4.16 1.01 -19.07
N LEU A 10 2.88 1.28 -19.33
CA LEU A 10 2.09 0.64 -20.38
C LEU A 10 2.04 1.55 -21.62
N SER A 11 2.44 1.04 -22.78
CA SER A 11 2.30 1.77 -24.04
C SER A 11 1.05 1.37 -24.80
N ILE A 12 0.35 2.37 -25.33
CA ILE A 12 -0.92 2.26 -26.02
C ILE A 12 -0.79 2.88 -27.40
N ALA A 13 -1.04 2.08 -28.43
CA ALA A 13 -1.06 2.56 -29.81
C ALA A 13 -2.37 3.33 -30.06
N VAL A 14 -2.24 4.57 -30.52
CA VAL A 14 -3.37 5.48 -30.79
C VAL A 14 -3.17 6.19 -32.13
N ARG A 15 -4.26 6.57 -32.80
CA ARG A 15 -4.19 7.36 -34.05
C ARG A 15 -4.06 8.85 -33.78
N ARG A 16 -4.67 9.33 -32.68
CA ARG A 16 -4.75 10.76 -32.34
C ARG A 16 -4.18 11.04 -30.94
N PRO A 17 -2.86 10.98 -30.76
CA PRO A 17 -2.25 11.01 -29.44
C PRO A 17 -2.55 12.29 -28.64
N LEU A 18 -2.61 13.49 -29.27
CA LEU A 18 -2.99 14.71 -28.54
C LEU A 18 -4.45 14.73 -28.10
N ALA A 19 -5.35 14.12 -28.89
CA ALA A 19 -6.76 14.04 -28.52
C ALA A 19 -6.94 13.08 -27.33
N THR A 20 -6.33 11.90 -27.41
CA THR A 20 -6.30 10.92 -26.30
C THR A 20 -5.65 11.51 -25.06
N ALA A 21 -4.54 12.23 -25.21
CA ALA A 21 -3.87 12.87 -24.09
C ALA A 21 -4.80 13.88 -23.40
N ARG A 22 -5.46 14.78 -24.16
CA ARG A 22 -6.44 15.73 -23.59
C ARG A 22 -7.58 15.02 -22.84
N GLN A 23 -8.05 13.90 -23.37
CA GLN A 23 -9.05 13.08 -22.70
C GLN A 23 -8.52 12.52 -21.37
N LEU A 24 -7.32 11.95 -21.34
CA LEU A 24 -6.67 11.46 -20.12
C LEU A 24 -6.47 12.57 -19.08
N ARG A 25 -6.12 13.79 -19.50
CA ARG A 25 -6.04 14.95 -18.60
C ARG A 25 -7.40 15.31 -18.00
N ALA A 26 -8.46 15.24 -18.81
CA ALA A 26 -9.81 15.60 -18.38
C ALA A 26 -10.45 14.55 -17.47
N GLU A 27 -10.23 13.27 -17.75
CA GLU A 27 -10.86 12.16 -17.03
C GLU A 27 -10.08 11.75 -15.79
N LEU A 28 -8.74 11.75 -15.87
CA LEU A 28 -7.86 11.16 -14.84
C LEU A 28 -6.88 12.17 -14.23
N GLY A 29 -6.87 13.42 -14.66
CA GLY A 29 -5.86 14.40 -14.23
C GLY A 29 -4.45 14.04 -14.68
N ALA A 30 -4.30 13.35 -15.81
CA ALA A 30 -2.99 12.96 -16.34
C ALA A 30 -2.10 14.17 -16.66
N GLU A 31 -0.79 14.04 -16.49
CA GLU A 31 0.19 15.08 -16.79
C GLU A 31 1.30 14.56 -17.72
N PRO A 32 1.66 15.28 -18.81
CA PRO A 32 2.67 14.80 -19.74
C PRO A 32 4.08 14.91 -19.14
N LEU A 33 4.94 13.91 -19.40
CA LEU A 33 6.31 13.81 -18.88
C LEU A 33 7.37 14.06 -19.97
N THR A 34 7.27 13.36 -21.09
CA THR A 34 8.23 13.45 -22.18
C THR A 34 7.61 12.90 -23.46
N GLY A 35 8.14 13.27 -24.61
CA GLY A 35 7.71 12.72 -25.88
C GLY A 35 8.68 13.09 -26.99
N GLY A 36 8.51 12.47 -28.15
CA GLY A 36 9.32 12.79 -29.32
C GLY A 36 8.82 12.13 -30.59
N ILE A 37 9.25 12.67 -31.73
CA ILE A 37 9.00 12.08 -33.06
C ILE A 37 10.26 11.35 -33.53
N LEU A 38 10.18 10.01 -33.58
CA LEU A 38 11.18 9.13 -34.16
C LEU A 38 10.83 8.78 -35.61
N PRO A 39 11.78 8.27 -36.42
CA PRO A 39 11.53 7.95 -37.83
C PRO A 39 10.36 6.98 -38.08
N GLN A 40 10.06 6.10 -37.11
CA GLN A 40 9.04 5.05 -37.27
C GLN A 40 7.76 5.27 -36.44
N PHE A 41 7.82 6.11 -35.42
CA PHE A 41 6.70 6.40 -34.51
C PHE A 41 6.95 7.71 -33.77
N ARG A 42 5.90 8.31 -33.22
CA ARG A 42 6.02 9.32 -32.18
C ARG A 42 5.41 8.81 -30.89
N TYR A 43 5.95 9.26 -29.77
CA TYR A 43 5.50 8.84 -28.44
C TYR A 43 5.27 10.04 -27.52
N LEU A 44 4.36 9.89 -26.57
CA LEU A 44 4.10 10.82 -25.47
C LEU A 44 3.86 10.02 -24.20
N LEU A 45 4.79 10.10 -23.27
CA LEU A 45 4.68 9.53 -21.93
C LEU A 45 3.93 10.50 -21.01
N MET A 46 2.96 9.98 -20.28
CA MET A 46 2.13 10.70 -19.33
C MET A 46 2.13 9.98 -17.99
N HIS A 47 1.97 10.75 -16.91
CA HIS A 47 1.74 10.25 -15.57
C HIS A 47 0.27 10.41 -15.18
N VAL A 48 -0.29 9.41 -14.51
CA VAL A 48 -1.64 9.46 -13.93
C VAL A 48 -1.50 9.21 -12.43
N GLY A 49 -1.62 10.27 -11.65
CA GLY A 49 -1.37 10.25 -10.21
C GLY A 49 -0.86 11.60 -9.69
N ASP A 50 -0.24 11.59 -8.51
CA ASP A 50 0.27 12.79 -7.86
C ASP A 50 1.73 12.68 -7.40
N VAL A 51 2.30 13.84 -7.06
CA VAL A 51 3.56 13.93 -6.32
C VAL A 51 3.24 14.55 -4.97
N SER A 52 3.25 13.73 -3.92
CA SER A 52 2.98 14.15 -2.55
C SER A 52 4.19 13.85 -1.66
N ASN A 53 4.67 14.85 -0.92
CA ASN A 53 5.82 14.73 -0.01
C ASN A 53 7.08 14.11 -0.67
N GLY A 54 7.35 14.46 -1.93
CA GLY A 54 8.51 13.94 -2.67
C GLY A 54 8.38 12.50 -3.19
N HIS A 55 7.21 11.88 -3.07
CA HIS A 55 6.92 10.54 -3.58
C HIS A 55 5.92 10.63 -4.74
N VAL A 56 6.24 9.98 -5.87
CA VAL A 56 5.29 9.77 -6.97
C VAL A 56 4.34 8.62 -6.62
N ARG A 57 3.04 8.89 -6.64
CA ARG A 57 1.98 7.89 -6.55
C ARG A 57 1.23 7.82 -7.87
N GLY A 58 0.96 6.60 -8.34
CA GLY A 58 0.25 6.37 -9.60
C GLY A 58 1.12 5.58 -10.59
N GLY A 59 0.90 5.80 -11.88
CA GLY A 59 1.59 5.05 -12.93
C GLY A 59 1.81 5.87 -14.19
N ARG A 60 2.51 5.27 -15.17
CA ARG A 60 2.83 5.91 -16.44
C ARG A 60 2.14 5.21 -17.60
N LEU A 61 1.61 6.00 -18.53
CA LEU A 61 1.05 5.57 -19.80
C LEU A 61 1.84 6.22 -20.93
N GLU A 62 2.25 5.44 -21.92
CA GLU A 62 2.85 5.96 -23.14
C GLU A 62 1.86 5.89 -24.29
N LEU A 63 1.61 7.02 -24.95
CA LEU A 63 0.83 7.06 -26.18
C LEU A 63 1.79 6.96 -27.36
N ILE A 64 1.70 5.88 -28.14
CA ILE A 64 2.51 5.67 -29.34
C ILE A 64 1.65 5.78 -30.60
N SER A 65 2.13 6.45 -31.64
CA SER A 65 1.37 6.66 -32.87
C SER A 65 2.28 6.79 -34.10
N THR A 66 1.69 6.77 -35.29
CA THR A 66 2.41 7.11 -36.51
C THR A 66 2.81 8.59 -36.51
N PRO A 67 3.98 8.96 -37.06
CA PRO A 67 4.31 10.35 -37.36
C PRO A 67 3.30 10.97 -38.34
N GLU A 68 3.10 12.29 -38.30
CA GLU A 68 2.17 13.00 -39.21
C GLU A 68 2.72 13.05 -40.65
N ASP A 69 4.02 13.31 -40.81
CA ASP A 69 4.74 13.32 -42.08
C ASP A 69 5.92 12.33 -42.05
N PRO A 70 5.66 11.02 -42.17
CA PRO A 70 6.73 10.03 -42.28
C PRO A 70 7.56 10.29 -43.56
N PRO A 71 8.90 10.16 -43.54
CA PRO A 71 9.74 10.21 -44.74
C PRO A 71 9.13 9.41 -45.90
N GLU A 72 9.27 9.85 -47.16
CA GLU A 72 8.58 9.25 -48.33
C GLU A 72 8.76 7.72 -48.46
N HIS A 73 9.81 7.13 -47.86
CA HIS A 73 10.06 5.68 -47.86
C HIS A 73 9.49 4.91 -46.66
N THR A 74 8.90 5.58 -45.65
CA THR A 74 8.32 4.98 -44.43
C THR A 74 6.80 5.19 -44.29
N ALA A 75 6.17 5.99 -45.15
CA ALA A 75 4.78 6.44 -45.01
C ALA A 75 3.70 5.33 -45.00
N ALA A 76 3.93 4.24 -45.72
CA ALA A 76 3.02 3.08 -45.75
C ALA A 76 3.67 1.79 -45.19
N SER A 77 4.92 1.88 -44.70
CA SER A 77 5.77 0.74 -44.36
C SER A 77 6.35 0.81 -42.93
N GLY A 78 6.01 1.82 -42.13
CA GLY A 78 6.36 1.88 -40.71
C GLY A 78 5.65 0.79 -39.90
N PHE A 79 6.33 0.17 -38.93
CA PHE A 79 5.72 -0.89 -38.12
C PHE A 79 4.47 -0.40 -37.37
N MET A 80 4.50 0.83 -36.86
CA MET A 80 3.38 1.42 -36.12
C MET A 80 2.16 1.66 -37.02
N HIS A 81 2.39 2.07 -38.27
CA HIS A 81 1.31 2.19 -39.25
C HIS A 81 0.65 0.83 -39.52
N ARG A 82 1.46 -0.20 -39.78
CA ARG A 82 0.96 -1.57 -39.97
C ARG A 82 0.25 -2.10 -38.73
N PHE A 83 0.77 -1.79 -37.54
CA PHE A 83 0.16 -2.19 -36.27
C PHE A 83 -1.23 -1.58 -36.13
N LEU A 84 -1.36 -0.25 -36.25
CA LEU A 84 -2.65 0.44 -36.15
C LEU A 84 -3.63 0.04 -37.25
N ALA A 85 -3.14 -0.26 -38.46
CA ALA A 85 -3.98 -0.75 -39.56
C ALA A 85 -4.50 -2.17 -39.29
N LYS A 86 -3.67 -3.05 -38.75
CA LYS A 86 -4.01 -4.47 -38.50
C LYS A 86 -4.80 -4.68 -37.20
N HIS A 87 -4.45 -3.95 -36.16
CA HIS A 87 -4.89 -4.21 -34.79
C HIS A 87 -5.75 -3.10 -34.18
N GLY A 88 -5.87 -1.95 -34.84
CA GLY A 88 -6.55 -0.79 -34.28
C GLY A 88 -5.79 -0.13 -33.14
N GLU A 89 -6.49 0.70 -32.37
CA GLU A 89 -5.96 1.33 -31.17
C GLU A 89 -6.06 0.35 -29.99
N ARG A 90 -4.93 0.00 -29.37
CA ARG A 90 -4.86 -0.96 -28.26
C ARG A 90 -3.52 -0.88 -27.53
N ALA A 91 -3.42 -1.56 -26.40
CA ALA A 91 -2.14 -1.83 -25.75
C ALA A 91 -1.12 -2.44 -26.72
N HIS A 92 0.07 -1.86 -26.77
CA HIS A 92 1.17 -2.27 -27.65
C HIS A 92 2.22 -3.08 -26.89
N HIS A 93 2.70 -2.55 -25.76
CA HIS A 93 3.73 -3.21 -24.96
C HIS A 93 3.70 -2.78 -23.50
N LEU A 94 4.23 -3.64 -22.63
CA LEU A 94 4.61 -3.31 -21.26
C LEU A 94 6.12 -3.07 -21.24
N SER A 95 6.57 -2.03 -20.53
CA SER A 95 7.99 -1.70 -20.43
C SER A 95 8.49 -1.88 -19.00
N PHE A 96 9.66 -2.51 -18.86
CA PHE A 96 10.35 -2.69 -17.59
C PHE A 96 11.75 -2.10 -17.68
N ASN A 97 12.16 -1.33 -16.69
CA ASN A 97 13.53 -0.84 -16.58
C ASN A 97 14.31 -1.73 -15.61
N VAL A 98 15.50 -2.17 -16.02
CA VAL A 98 16.34 -3.10 -15.25
C VAL A 98 17.76 -2.57 -15.11
N PRO A 99 18.43 -2.83 -13.97
CA PRO A 99 19.78 -2.32 -13.73
C PRO A 99 20.83 -3.00 -14.61
N ASP A 100 20.61 -4.27 -14.97
CA ASP A 100 21.49 -5.04 -15.86
C ASP A 100 20.65 -5.80 -16.89
N LEU A 101 20.59 -5.23 -18.09
CA LEU A 101 19.83 -5.80 -19.19
C LEU A 101 20.41 -7.14 -19.68
N ARG A 102 21.74 -7.29 -19.64
CA ARG A 102 22.41 -8.49 -20.13
C ARG A 102 22.13 -9.66 -19.18
N ALA A 103 22.16 -9.43 -17.87
CA ALA A 103 21.78 -10.43 -16.88
C ALA A 103 20.29 -10.81 -16.99
N ALA A 104 19.39 -9.84 -17.10
CA ALA A 104 17.96 -10.09 -17.25
C ALA A 104 17.65 -10.91 -18.52
N ARG A 105 18.27 -10.54 -19.65
CA ARG A 105 18.17 -11.28 -20.92
C ARG A 105 18.64 -12.73 -20.78
N SER A 106 19.81 -12.96 -20.16
CA SER A 106 20.32 -14.31 -19.95
C SER A 106 19.36 -15.17 -19.13
N ALA A 107 18.81 -14.63 -18.03
CA ALA A 107 17.83 -15.33 -17.21
C ALA A 107 16.55 -15.68 -17.98
N LEU A 108 16.09 -14.79 -18.87
CA LEU A 108 14.94 -15.04 -19.74
C LEU A 108 15.22 -16.17 -20.74
N HIS A 109 16.39 -16.17 -21.37
CA HIS A 109 16.79 -17.23 -22.29
C HIS A 109 16.91 -18.57 -21.58
N GLU A 110 17.52 -18.62 -20.40
CA GLU A 110 17.61 -19.82 -19.56
C GLU A 110 16.23 -20.37 -19.17
N ALA A 111 15.28 -19.48 -18.90
CA ALA A 111 13.89 -19.84 -18.65
C ALA A 111 13.11 -20.21 -19.93
N GLY A 112 13.70 -20.10 -21.12
CA GLY A 112 13.08 -20.46 -22.40
C GLY A 112 12.22 -19.37 -23.02
N PHE A 113 12.39 -18.11 -22.65
CA PHE A 113 11.82 -16.97 -23.36
C PHE A 113 12.77 -16.54 -24.48
N HIS A 114 12.23 -16.22 -25.65
CA HIS A 114 13.00 -15.76 -26.80
C HIS A 114 12.78 -14.28 -27.05
N THR A 115 13.83 -13.59 -27.51
CA THR A 115 13.82 -12.16 -27.86
C THR A 115 13.81 -12.00 -29.38
N ILE A 116 13.15 -10.96 -29.90
CA ILE A 116 13.01 -10.73 -31.36
C ILE A 116 13.66 -9.44 -31.87
N GLN A 117 14.02 -8.52 -30.97
CA GLN A 117 14.72 -7.27 -31.27
C GLN A 117 15.56 -6.89 -30.05
N GLU A 118 16.85 -6.58 -30.27
CA GLU A 118 17.81 -6.26 -29.22
C GLU A 118 18.70 -5.10 -29.67
N ASP A 119 18.88 -4.12 -28.78
CA ASP A 119 19.90 -3.09 -28.89
C ASP A 119 20.62 -2.99 -27.54
N LEU A 120 21.81 -3.60 -27.46
CA LEU A 120 22.59 -3.69 -26.24
C LEU A 120 23.80 -2.75 -26.22
N ASP A 121 24.02 -2.03 -27.33
CA ASP A 121 25.28 -1.35 -27.60
C ASP A 121 25.14 0.18 -27.55
N PHE A 122 23.92 0.70 -27.45
CA PHE A 122 23.69 2.12 -27.21
C PHE A 122 23.76 2.46 -25.70
N PRO A 123 24.78 3.20 -25.22
CA PRO A 123 25.00 3.37 -23.77
C PRO A 123 23.92 4.19 -23.05
N GLY A 124 23.18 5.05 -23.77
CA GLY A 124 22.13 5.88 -23.19
C GLY A 124 20.79 5.16 -23.00
N TRP A 125 20.54 4.09 -23.77
CA TRP A 125 19.30 3.32 -23.74
C TRP A 125 19.52 1.97 -24.41
N GLN A 126 19.50 0.92 -23.62
CA GLN A 126 19.57 -0.46 -24.10
C GLN A 126 18.19 -1.09 -23.97
N GLU A 127 17.82 -1.96 -24.90
CA GLU A 127 16.52 -2.63 -24.87
C GLU A 127 16.52 -4.00 -25.52
N VAL A 128 15.65 -4.88 -25.02
CA VAL A 128 15.25 -6.12 -25.68
C VAL A 128 13.74 -6.26 -25.65
N PHE A 129 13.19 -6.93 -26.67
CA PHE A 129 11.77 -7.22 -26.75
C PHE A 129 11.52 -8.71 -26.74
N LEU A 130 10.64 -9.13 -25.83
CA LEU A 130 9.91 -10.39 -25.97
C LEU A 130 8.79 -10.20 -27.00
N PRO A 131 8.62 -11.15 -27.95
CA PRO A 131 7.59 -11.04 -28.97
C PRO A 131 6.19 -11.03 -28.36
N PRO A 132 5.18 -10.61 -29.13
CA PRO A 132 3.79 -10.92 -28.78
C PRO A 132 3.65 -12.43 -28.83
N ASP A 133 3.65 -13.04 -27.66
CA ASP A 133 3.54 -14.48 -27.50
C ASP A 133 2.08 -14.89 -27.29
N GLN A 134 1.84 -16.20 -27.29
CA GLN A 134 0.54 -16.75 -26.96
C GLN A 134 0.17 -16.52 -25.49
N LEU A 135 1.12 -16.09 -24.65
CA LEU A 135 0.91 -15.91 -23.21
C LEU A 135 0.23 -14.58 -22.94
N HIS A 136 0.81 -13.46 -23.39
CA HIS A 136 0.39 -12.11 -23.04
C HIS A 136 -0.23 -11.35 -24.22
N GLY A 137 -0.07 -11.82 -25.46
CA GLY A 137 -0.71 -11.23 -26.64
C GLY A 137 -0.23 -9.80 -26.95
N MET A 138 0.90 -9.39 -26.37
CA MET A 138 1.55 -8.09 -26.55
C MET A 138 3.06 -8.22 -26.35
N LEU A 139 3.81 -7.22 -26.79
CA LEU A 139 5.25 -7.15 -26.56
C LEU A 139 5.55 -6.87 -25.08
N ILE A 140 6.67 -7.39 -24.60
CA ILE A 140 7.25 -6.99 -23.32
C ILE A 140 8.64 -6.45 -23.60
N GLN A 141 8.81 -5.15 -23.36
CA GLN A 141 10.08 -4.44 -23.48
C GLN A 141 10.79 -4.50 -22.14
N ILE A 142 12.09 -4.77 -22.21
CA ILE A 142 12.97 -4.70 -21.07
C ILE A 142 14.08 -3.75 -21.49
N ALA A 143 14.19 -2.64 -20.78
CA ALA A 143 15.11 -1.58 -21.07
C ALA A 143 16.10 -1.39 -19.92
N SER A 144 17.22 -0.75 -20.21
CA SER A 144 18.16 -0.28 -19.21
C SER A 144 18.73 1.05 -19.66
N THR A 145 18.71 2.03 -18.76
CA THR A 145 19.29 3.35 -19.01
C THR A 145 20.02 3.87 -17.78
N PRO A 146 21.19 4.51 -17.93
CA PRO A 146 21.87 5.19 -16.83
C PRO A 146 21.15 6.45 -16.35
N ALA A 147 20.15 6.93 -17.11
CA ALA A 147 19.38 8.12 -16.80
C ALA A 147 17.88 7.81 -16.80
N PRO A 148 17.34 7.07 -15.80
CA PRO A 148 15.92 6.75 -15.75
C PRO A 148 15.05 8.01 -15.65
N ILE A 149 13.81 7.90 -16.13
CA ILE A 149 12.81 8.98 -16.07
C ILE A 149 12.47 9.28 -14.62
N ARG A 150 12.73 10.52 -14.19
CA ARG A 150 12.42 11.00 -12.83
C ARG A 150 11.11 11.76 -12.84
N THR A 151 10.02 11.05 -12.60
CA THR A 151 8.66 11.60 -12.67
C THR A 151 8.48 12.82 -11.75
N GLU A 152 9.00 12.79 -10.52
CA GLU A 152 8.96 13.90 -9.57
C GLU A 152 9.60 15.17 -10.16
N ALA A 153 10.77 15.02 -10.77
CA ALA A 153 11.54 16.14 -11.32
C ALA A 153 10.85 16.74 -12.55
N LEU A 154 10.25 15.90 -13.40
CA LEU A 154 9.55 16.34 -14.60
C LEU A 154 8.20 17.01 -14.29
N LEU A 155 7.49 16.55 -13.26
CA LEU A 155 6.24 17.17 -12.82
C LEU A 155 6.50 18.47 -12.04
N GLY A 156 7.62 18.58 -11.32
CA GLY A 156 7.97 19.76 -10.52
C GLY A 156 8.59 20.92 -11.31
N THR A 157 9.02 20.72 -12.55
CA THR A 157 9.69 21.76 -13.33
C THR A 157 8.72 22.65 -14.12
N ARG A 158 9.04 23.95 -14.21
CA ARG A 158 8.35 24.92 -15.08
C ARG A 158 9.08 25.17 -16.40
N GLU A 159 10.31 24.70 -16.50
CA GLU A 159 11.16 24.75 -17.70
C GLU A 159 11.52 23.33 -18.10
N ARG A 160 11.38 22.98 -19.37
CA ARG A 160 11.75 21.64 -19.84
C ARG A 160 12.82 21.73 -20.91
N ASP A 161 14.01 21.23 -20.56
CA ASP A 161 15.06 20.95 -21.54
C ASP A 161 14.82 19.56 -22.12
N TRP A 162 14.21 19.55 -23.31
CA TRP A 162 13.88 18.32 -23.99
C TRP A 162 15.12 17.55 -24.46
N SER A 163 16.24 18.25 -24.71
CA SER A 163 17.43 17.63 -25.28
C SER A 163 18.17 16.69 -24.31
N SER A 164 17.93 16.82 -23.02
CA SER A 164 18.59 16.05 -21.96
C SER A 164 17.80 14.82 -21.47
N LEU A 165 16.64 14.53 -22.07
CA LEU A 165 15.80 13.38 -21.68
C LEU A 165 16.33 12.07 -22.27
N PRO A 166 16.33 10.97 -21.48
CA PRO A 166 16.98 9.70 -21.83
C PRO A 166 16.44 9.01 -23.09
N ASN A 167 15.21 9.33 -23.50
CA ASN A 167 14.51 8.67 -24.61
C ASN A 167 14.42 9.49 -25.91
N ASN A 168 15.18 10.59 -26.03
CA ASN A 168 15.17 11.42 -27.25
C ASN A 168 16.16 10.99 -28.34
N ARG A 169 16.49 9.70 -28.38
CA ARG A 169 17.40 9.09 -29.35
C ARG A 169 16.98 9.37 -30.79
N GLY A 170 17.58 10.38 -31.43
CA GLY A 170 17.25 10.73 -32.81
C GLY A 170 15.82 11.23 -32.99
N ALA A 171 15.20 11.75 -31.91
CA ALA A 171 13.92 12.44 -32.02
C ALA A 171 14.11 13.72 -32.84
N THR A 172 13.36 13.82 -33.94
CA THR A 172 13.39 14.98 -34.85
C THR A 172 12.66 16.19 -34.26
N ASP A 173 11.65 15.93 -33.43
CA ASP A 173 10.93 16.93 -32.68
C ASP A 173 10.57 16.36 -31.29
N PRO A 174 11.29 16.74 -30.22
CA PRO A 174 10.97 16.33 -28.86
C PRO A 174 9.91 17.21 -28.19
N GLY A 175 9.48 18.31 -28.83
CA GLY A 175 8.54 19.31 -28.31
C GLY A 175 7.15 19.26 -28.95
N TRP A 176 6.87 18.34 -29.88
CA TRP A 176 5.61 18.28 -30.64
C TRP A 176 4.31 18.30 -29.80
N TRP A 177 4.40 17.93 -28.52
CA TRP A 177 3.30 17.86 -27.56
C TRP A 177 3.26 19.07 -26.59
N GLU A 178 4.16 20.04 -26.75
CA GLU A 178 4.20 21.29 -25.98
C GLU A 178 2.85 22.04 -25.90
N PRO A 179 2.00 22.07 -26.95
CA PRO A 179 0.68 22.68 -26.84
C PRO A 179 -0.20 22.06 -25.74
N LEU A 180 0.00 20.76 -25.43
CA LEU A 180 -0.70 20.09 -24.34
C LEU A 180 -0.19 20.58 -22.98
N TRP A 181 1.12 20.71 -22.81
CA TRP A 181 1.76 21.20 -21.57
C TRP A 181 1.35 22.64 -21.25
N ASN A 182 1.35 23.51 -22.27
CA ASN A 182 1.00 24.91 -22.12
C ASN A 182 -0.51 25.14 -21.89
N SER A 183 -1.33 24.10 -22.04
CA SER A 183 -2.77 24.18 -21.74
C SER A 183 -3.02 23.84 -20.27
N PRO A 184 -3.75 24.67 -19.50
CA PRO A 184 -4.11 24.33 -18.13
C PRO A 184 -4.99 23.06 -18.10
N PRO A 185 -4.86 22.21 -17.05
CA PRO A 185 -5.78 21.10 -16.86
C PRO A 185 -7.21 21.63 -16.67
N PRO A 186 -8.24 20.89 -17.11
CA PRO A 186 -9.62 21.35 -16.98
C PRO A 186 -10.03 21.52 -15.50
N PRO A 187 -10.84 22.54 -15.17
CA PRO A 187 -11.10 22.98 -13.79
C PRO A 187 -11.87 21.98 -12.90
N HIS A 188 -12.31 20.85 -13.47
CA HIS A 188 -13.08 19.80 -12.77
C HIS A 188 -12.40 18.43 -12.81
N ALA A 189 -11.14 18.33 -13.24
CA ALA A 189 -10.42 17.06 -13.23
C ALA A 189 -10.04 16.69 -11.80
N GLU A 190 -10.73 15.70 -11.22
CA GLU A 190 -10.20 14.97 -10.08
C GLU A 190 -8.96 14.19 -10.55
N THR A 191 -7.87 14.24 -9.79
CA THR A 191 -6.67 13.45 -10.09
C THR A 191 -6.93 12.00 -9.71
N GLY A 192 -6.98 11.13 -10.72
CA GLY A 192 -7.03 9.69 -10.53
C GLY A 192 -5.65 9.12 -10.26
N TYR A 193 -5.58 8.04 -9.49
CA TYR A 193 -4.37 7.26 -9.27
C TYR A 193 -4.42 5.99 -10.11
N LEU A 194 -3.50 5.87 -11.08
CA LEU A 194 -3.36 4.64 -11.84
C LEU A 194 -2.74 3.56 -10.97
N GLY A 195 -3.54 2.54 -10.65
CA GLY A 195 -3.15 1.36 -9.88
C GLY A 195 -2.61 0.25 -10.78
N SER A 196 -3.19 -0.95 -10.70
CA SER A 196 -2.69 -2.11 -11.43
C SER A 196 -3.18 -2.15 -12.88
N ILE A 197 -2.27 -2.51 -13.81
CA ILE A 197 -2.66 -2.92 -15.17
C ILE A 197 -3.16 -4.36 -15.12
N VAL A 198 -4.35 -4.61 -15.66
CA VAL A 198 -4.93 -5.95 -15.71
C VAL A 198 -4.56 -6.60 -17.04
N VAL A 199 -3.91 -7.76 -16.99
CA VAL A 199 -3.39 -8.48 -18.14
C VAL A 199 -3.95 -9.90 -18.14
N GLY A 200 -4.67 -10.26 -19.19
CA GLY A 200 -5.05 -11.63 -19.46
C GLY A 200 -3.82 -12.44 -19.88
N THR A 201 -3.70 -13.66 -19.36
CA THR A 201 -2.68 -14.63 -19.78
C THR A 201 -3.27 -16.02 -19.99
N SER A 202 -2.80 -16.71 -21.02
CA SER A 202 -3.20 -18.10 -21.31
C SER A 202 -2.51 -19.14 -20.43
N ASP A 203 -1.44 -18.76 -19.72
CA ASP A 203 -0.70 -19.65 -18.83
C ASP A 203 -0.09 -18.84 -17.68
N LEU A 204 -0.81 -18.83 -16.55
CA LEU A 204 -0.40 -18.12 -15.35
C LEU A 204 0.93 -18.62 -14.78
N ALA A 205 1.22 -19.91 -14.87
CA ALA A 205 2.45 -20.48 -14.33
C ALA A 205 3.66 -20.03 -15.16
N ARG A 206 3.50 -19.97 -16.49
CA ARG A 206 4.55 -19.46 -17.37
C ARG A 206 4.76 -17.96 -17.20
N SER A 207 3.68 -17.18 -17.08
CA SER A 207 3.79 -15.75 -16.77
C SER A 207 4.45 -15.50 -15.41
N ASP A 208 4.22 -16.35 -14.41
CA ASP A 208 4.87 -16.25 -13.10
C ASP A 208 6.40 -16.32 -13.20
N VAL A 209 6.92 -17.22 -14.03
CA VAL A 209 8.37 -17.30 -14.29
C VAL A 209 8.88 -15.98 -14.88
N LEU A 210 8.17 -15.42 -15.85
CA LEU A 210 8.55 -14.16 -16.49
C LEU A 210 8.61 -13.00 -15.49
N PHE A 211 7.52 -12.74 -14.77
CA PHE A 211 7.46 -11.60 -13.85
C PHE A 211 8.35 -11.80 -12.62
N THR A 212 8.64 -13.04 -12.23
CA THR A 212 9.67 -13.36 -11.22
C THR A 212 11.07 -13.00 -11.69
N ILE A 213 11.43 -13.30 -12.95
CA ILE A 213 12.72 -12.89 -13.54
C ILE A 213 12.83 -11.36 -13.58
N LEU A 214 11.72 -10.69 -13.89
CA LEU A 214 11.60 -9.23 -13.85
C LEU A 214 11.45 -8.66 -12.43
N ARG A 215 11.65 -9.49 -11.39
CA ARG A 215 11.63 -9.11 -9.97
C ARG A 215 10.33 -8.42 -9.52
N GLY A 216 9.21 -8.74 -10.17
CA GLY A 216 7.90 -8.38 -9.67
C GLY A 216 7.65 -9.07 -8.33
N VAL A 217 7.32 -8.31 -7.31
CA VAL A 217 6.98 -8.85 -5.99
C VAL A 217 5.55 -9.36 -6.06
N PRO A 218 5.30 -10.67 -5.87
CA PRO A 218 3.95 -11.21 -5.90
C PRO A 218 3.14 -10.66 -4.71
N GLU A 219 1.93 -10.20 -4.98
CA GLU A 219 0.97 -9.77 -3.98
C GLU A 219 -0.33 -10.59 -4.10
N PRO A 220 -1.03 -10.87 -2.98
CA PRO A 220 -2.36 -11.44 -3.03
C PRO A 220 -3.31 -10.53 -3.81
N VAL A 221 -4.12 -11.14 -4.68
CA VAL A 221 -5.20 -10.46 -5.39
C VAL A 221 -6.40 -11.38 -5.47
N SER A 222 -7.57 -10.83 -5.16
CA SER A 222 -8.85 -11.45 -5.51
C SER A 222 -9.34 -10.76 -6.77
N PHE A 223 -9.60 -11.53 -7.83
CA PHE A 223 -10.20 -11.03 -9.06
C PHE A 223 -11.48 -11.82 -9.30
N PRO A 224 -12.65 -11.16 -9.34
CA PRO A 224 -13.93 -11.86 -9.42
C PRO A 224 -13.99 -12.82 -10.60
N GLY A 225 -14.36 -14.08 -10.31
CA GLY A 225 -14.62 -15.10 -11.33
C GLY A 225 -13.39 -15.65 -12.07
N ALA A 226 -12.16 -15.30 -11.68
CA ALA A 226 -10.96 -15.78 -12.35
C ALA A 226 -9.78 -16.03 -11.40
N VAL A 227 -8.89 -16.95 -11.79
CA VAL A 227 -7.60 -17.12 -11.12
C VAL A 227 -6.71 -15.95 -11.52
N ALA A 228 -6.13 -15.26 -10.54
CA ALA A 228 -5.31 -14.09 -10.78
C ALA A 228 -4.05 -14.08 -9.92
N ARG A 229 -3.02 -13.37 -10.39
CA ARG A 229 -1.76 -13.11 -9.67
C ARG A 229 -1.42 -11.64 -9.80
N LYS A 230 -1.02 -10.96 -8.73
CA LYS A 230 -0.56 -9.57 -8.81
C LYS A 230 0.94 -9.52 -8.62
N TYR A 231 1.63 -8.71 -9.40
CA TYR A 231 3.05 -8.39 -9.26
C TYR A 231 3.21 -6.88 -9.08
N VAL A 232 4.09 -6.48 -8.17
CA VAL A 232 4.33 -5.08 -7.82
C VAL A 232 5.81 -4.74 -7.97
N TRP A 233 6.05 -3.57 -8.55
CA TRP A 233 7.33 -2.89 -8.67
C TRP A 233 7.24 -1.52 -8.00
N PRO A 234 8.37 -0.84 -7.71
CA PRO A 234 8.35 0.47 -7.07
C PRO A 234 7.48 1.51 -7.78
N THR A 235 7.38 1.40 -9.12
CA THR A 235 6.73 2.37 -10.00
C THR A 235 5.41 1.90 -10.61
N GLY A 236 4.89 0.73 -10.21
CA GLY A 236 3.58 0.27 -10.64
C GLY A 236 3.33 -1.23 -10.41
N SER A 237 2.17 -1.72 -10.84
CA SER A 237 1.77 -3.11 -10.61
C SER A 237 0.96 -3.69 -11.76
N ILE A 238 0.96 -5.02 -11.87
CA ILE A 238 0.23 -5.78 -12.87
C ILE A 238 -0.59 -6.86 -12.16
N ILE A 239 -1.87 -7.00 -12.53
CA ILE A 239 -2.71 -8.14 -12.18
C ILE A 239 -2.81 -9.03 -13.42
N LEU A 240 -2.22 -10.22 -13.34
CA LEU A 240 -2.45 -11.28 -14.30
C LEU A 240 -3.76 -11.98 -14.00
N VAL A 241 -4.56 -12.24 -15.03
CA VAL A 241 -5.81 -12.99 -14.94
C VAL A 241 -5.75 -14.12 -15.95
N GLU A 242 -6.03 -15.34 -15.53
CA GLU A 242 -6.14 -16.47 -16.45
C GLU A 242 -7.28 -16.22 -17.45
N GLY A 243 -6.98 -16.31 -18.75
CA GLY A 243 -7.95 -16.03 -19.80
C GLY A 243 -7.30 -15.68 -21.13
N GLU A 244 -8.02 -15.00 -22.03
CA GLU A 244 -7.40 -14.66 -23.31
C GLU A 244 -6.27 -13.64 -23.11
N PRO A 245 -5.15 -13.80 -23.81
CA PRO A 245 -3.98 -12.91 -23.73
C PRO A 245 -4.28 -11.45 -24.09
N GLY A 246 -3.78 -10.51 -23.29
CA GLY A 246 -3.77 -9.07 -23.60
C GLY A 246 -4.17 -8.18 -22.42
N VAL A 247 -3.93 -6.87 -22.54
CA VAL A 247 -4.41 -5.91 -21.53
C VAL A 247 -5.94 -5.88 -21.52
N ARG A 248 -6.53 -6.11 -20.34
CA ARG A 248 -7.97 -6.08 -20.09
C ARG A 248 -8.45 -4.73 -19.56
N GLY A 249 -7.55 -3.92 -19.01
CA GLY A 249 -7.85 -2.59 -18.50
C GLY A 249 -6.82 -2.16 -17.45
N ALA A 250 -7.13 -1.08 -16.74
CA ALA A 250 -6.34 -0.63 -15.60
C ALA A 250 -7.23 -0.17 -14.45
N VAL A 251 -6.81 -0.45 -13.22
CA VAL A 251 -7.50 0.02 -12.01
C VAL A 251 -7.15 1.49 -11.79
N VAL A 252 -8.17 2.34 -11.61
CA VAL A 252 -7.98 3.76 -11.29
C VAL A 252 -8.80 4.12 -10.05
N THR A 253 -8.19 4.82 -9.09
CA THR A 253 -8.86 5.27 -7.86
C THR A 253 -8.89 6.80 -7.76
N PHE A 254 -9.95 7.37 -7.19
CA PHE A 254 -10.10 8.82 -7.00
C PHE A 254 -10.18 9.15 -5.50
N PRO A 255 -9.59 10.27 -5.03
CA PRO A 255 -9.70 10.68 -3.63
C PRO A 255 -11.15 10.99 -3.23
N GLY A 256 -11.63 10.42 -2.12
CA GLY A 256 -12.87 10.87 -1.45
C GLY A 256 -14.16 10.07 -1.69
N THR A 257 -14.27 9.18 -2.68
CA THR A 257 -15.31 8.10 -2.75
C THR A 257 -15.15 7.23 -4.00
N ARG A 258 -15.47 5.92 -3.87
CA ARG A 258 -15.64 4.86 -4.90
C ARG A 258 -14.56 4.74 -5.97
N THR A 259 -13.92 3.56 -6.03
CA THR A 259 -13.27 3.07 -7.25
C THR A 259 -14.25 3.21 -8.41
N ARG A 260 -13.98 4.11 -9.36
CA ARG A 260 -14.64 4.05 -10.65
C ARG A 260 -14.00 2.89 -11.39
N ALA A 261 -14.84 2.03 -11.95
CA ALA A 261 -14.42 0.84 -12.67
C ALA A 261 -13.30 1.13 -13.68
N ALA A 262 -12.58 0.06 -14.05
CA ALA A 262 -11.40 0.04 -14.90
C ALA A 262 -11.50 1.02 -16.09
N TRP A 263 -10.46 1.83 -16.30
CA TRP A 263 -10.39 2.71 -17.47
C TRP A 263 -10.33 1.84 -18.75
N GLN A 264 -11.26 2.10 -19.68
CA GLN A 264 -11.36 1.42 -20.97
C GLN A 264 -10.26 1.91 -21.92
N ILE A 265 -9.43 0.98 -22.40
CA ILE A 265 -8.45 1.26 -23.46
C ILE A 265 -9.07 0.83 -24.80
N GLY A 266 -9.81 1.72 -25.46
CA GLY A 266 -10.47 1.44 -26.74
C GLY A 266 -11.66 0.45 -26.65
N ASP A 267 -11.93 -0.31 -27.72
CA ASP A 267 -13.12 -1.18 -27.90
C ASP A 267 -13.07 -2.55 -27.18
N VAL A 268 -12.29 -2.71 -26.10
CA VAL A 268 -12.21 -3.98 -25.36
C VAL A 268 -13.32 -4.03 -24.30
N PRO A 269 -14.23 -5.04 -24.30
CA PRO A 269 -15.34 -5.10 -23.35
C PRO A 269 -14.84 -5.30 -21.91
N VAL A 270 -15.48 -4.58 -20.99
CA VAL A 270 -15.28 -4.69 -19.54
C VAL A 270 -16.20 -5.80 -19.02
N ALA A 271 -15.65 -6.77 -18.30
CA ALA A 271 -16.48 -7.65 -17.47
C ALA A 271 -17.15 -6.81 -16.38
N ASP A 272 -18.43 -7.06 -16.11
CA ASP A 272 -19.23 -6.34 -15.12
C ASP A 272 -18.44 -6.12 -13.82
N SER A 273 -18.56 -4.90 -13.30
CA SER A 273 -17.78 -4.31 -12.22
C SER A 273 -17.26 -5.31 -11.18
N PRO A 274 -15.98 -5.24 -10.78
CA PRO A 274 -15.55 -5.85 -9.54
C PRO A 274 -15.97 -4.92 -8.39
N GLU A 275 -17.26 -4.91 -8.08
CA GLU A 275 -17.68 -4.67 -6.71
C GLU A 275 -17.00 -5.78 -5.87
N ASP A 276 -16.28 -5.40 -4.82
CA ASP A 276 -15.35 -6.22 -4.01
C ASP A 276 -13.88 -6.33 -4.44
N VAL A 277 -13.27 -5.28 -5.02
CA VAL A 277 -11.83 -5.04 -4.77
C VAL A 277 -11.67 -4.26 -3.47
N THR A 278 -11.90 -4.93 -2.34
CA THR A 278 -11.24 -4.54 -1.08
C THR A 278 -9.98 -5.39 -0.93
N PRO A 279 -8.84 -4.81 -0.51
CA PRO A 279 -7.64 -5.60 -0.24
C PRO A 279 -7.86 -6.38 1.06
N HIS A 280 -8.53 -7.52 0.99
CA HIS A 280 -8.59 -8.49 2.06
C HIS A 280 -7.47 -9.50 1.87
N GLY A 281 -6.41 -9.33 2.65
CA GLY A 281 -5.26 -10.22 2.69
C GLY A 281 -5.68 -11.65 3.06
N ALA A 282 -5.35 -12.60 2.18
CA ALA A 282 -5.28 -14.01 2.51
C ALA A 282 -3.87 -14.53 2.22
N SER A 283 -3.31 -15.14 3.25
CA SER A 283 -1.96 -15.67 3.41
C SER A 283 -1.57 -16.74 2.38
N VAL A 284 -0.40 -16.59 1.75
CA VAL A 284 0.42 -17.73 1.28
C VAL A 284 1.29 -18.17 2.47
N PRO A 285 1.45 -19.48 2.73
CA PRO A 285 2.36 -19.95 3.76
C PRO A 285 3.81 -19.76 3.29
N GLU A 286 4.49 -18.78 3.87
CA GLU A 286 5.95 -18.67 3.87
C GLU A 286 6.53 -19.75 4.82
N ARG A 287 7.60 -20.45 4.41
CA ARG A 287 8.58 -20.96 5.38
C ARG A 287 9.74 -19.96 5.44
N PRO A 288 10.28 -19.69 6.63
CA PRO A 288 10.30 -18.31 7.13
C PRO A 288 11.64 -17.60 6.88
N ALA A 289 11.58 -16.31 6.53
CA ALA A 289 12.40 -15.34 7.23
C ALA A 289 12.01 -15.44 8.72
N THR A 290 12.97 -15.48 9.65
CA THR A 290 12.69 -15.60 11.09
C THR A 290 11.49 -14.70 11.45
N PRO A 291 10.40 -15.25 12.01
CA PRO A 291 9.24 -14.44 12.37
C PRO A 291 9.72 -13.33 13.29
N VAL A 292 9.55 -12.07 12.88
CA VAL A 292 9.81 -10.88 13.71
C VAL A 292 8.59 -10.53 14.57
N PHE A 293 7.57 -11.37 14.49
CA PHE A 293 6.31 -11.38 15.21
C PHE A 293 5.92 -12.83 15.52
N VAL A 294 5.40 -13.09 16.71
CA VAL A 294 4.92 -14.42 17.12
C VAL A 294 3.55 -14.31 17.80
N ARG A 295 2.55 -15.06 17.33
CA ARG A 295 1.34 -15.35 18.13
C ARG A 295 1.67 -16.44 19.12
N ARG A 296 1.49 -16.16 20.41
CA ARG A 296 1.61 -17.17 21.47
C ARG A 296 0.29 -17.91 21.63
N ALA A 297 0.37 -19.13 22.15
CA ALA A 297 -0.82 -19.91 22.47
C ALA A 297 -1.75 -19.12 23.39
N ASP A 298 -3.04 -19.15 23.08
CA ASP A 298 -4.06 -18.41 23.81
C ASP A 298 -4.10 -18.92 25.26
N ARG A 299 -3.64 -18.10 26.21
CA ARG A 299 -3.65 -18.42 27.66
C ARG A 299 -5.05 -18.35 28.26
N VAL A 300 -5.94 -17.58 27.60
CA VAL A 300 -7.30 -17.29 28.00
C VAL A 300 -8.19 -17.48 26.78
N ALA A 301 -9.32 -18.17 26.94
CA ALA A 301 -10.30 -18.34 25.87
C ALA A 301 -10.76 -16.97 25.36
N GLY A 302 -10.78 -16.77 24.04
CA GLY A 302 -11.15 -15.50 23.45
C GLY A 302 -10.03 -14.46 23.37
N VAL A 303 -8.80 -14.77 23.79
CA VAL A 303 -7.70 -13.78 23.82
C VAL A 303 -6.55 -14.23 22.92
N ALA A 304 -6.27 -13.43 21.88
CA ALA A 304 -5.08 -13.61 21.05
C ALA A 304 -3.90 -12.81 21.62
N HIS A 305 -2.77 -13.48 21.89
CA HIS A 305 -1.54 -12.81 22.34
C HIS A 305 -0.55 -12.63 21.19
N VAL A 306 -0.38 -11.37 20.78
CA VAL A 306 0.44 -10.88 19.68
C VAL A 306 1.74 -10.30 20.26
N VAL A 307 2.91 -10.85 19.91
CA VAL A 307 4.22 -10.39 20.39
C VAL A 307 5.11 -9.88 19.26
N ILE A 308 5.58 -8.65 19.35
CA ILE A 308 6.67 -8.12 18.50
C ILE A 308 7.96 -8.81 18.95
N ASP A 309 8.53 -9.69 18.13
CA ASP A 309 9.63 -10.58 18.50
C ASP A 309 10.89 -10.24 17.70
N ARG A 310 11.44 -9.06 18.02
CA ARG A 310 12.69 -8.57 17.42
C ARG A 310 13.62 -7.98 18.48
N PRO A 311 13.93 -8.74 19.55
CA PRO A 311 14.59 -8.23 20.74
C PRO A 311 16.01 -7.70 20.47
N GLU A 312 16.72 -8.23 19.47
CA GLU A 312 18.03 -7.75 19.03
C GLU A 312 17.99 -6.32 18.45
N ALA A 313 16.83 -5.89 17.95
CA ALA A 313 16.56 -4.54 17.50
C ALA A 313 15.68 -3.75 18.49
N ARG A 314 15.54 -4.22 19.74
CA ARG A 314 14.65 -3.64 20.76
C ARG A 314 13.20 -3.50 20.27
N ASN A 315 12.74 -4.50 19.53
CA ASN A 315 11.40 -4.57 18.93
C ASN A 315 11.10 -3.35 18.03
N ALA A 316 12.11 -2.82 17.35
CA ALA A 316 11.96 -1.72 16.40
C ALA A 316 11.22 -2.17 15.12
N ILE A 317 10.42 -1.26 14.58
CA ILE A 317 9.49 -1.49 13.48
C ILE A 317 10.15 -1.07 12.16
N ASN A 318 10.21 -2.02 11.23
CA ASN A 318 10.45 -1.78 9.81
C ASN A 318 9.19 -2.20 9.03
N THR A 319 9.18 -2.01 7.72
CA THR A 319 8.00 -2.33 6.89
C THR A 319 7.59 -3.80 7.00
N GLU A 320 8.55 -4.71 7.16
CA GLU A 320 8.28 -6.14 7.31
C GLU A 320 7.55 -6.46 8.63
N VAL A 321 8.00 -5.92 9.75
CA VAL A 321 7.31 -6.04 11.04
C VAL A 321 5.89 -5.45 10.93
N ALA A 322 5.76 -4.27 10.33
CA ALA A 322 4.47 -3.60 10.16
C ALA A 322 3.49 -4.43 9.31
N ARG A 323 3.99 -5.08 8.24
CA ARG A 323 3.22 -5.97 7.37
C ARG A 323 2.72 -7.20 8.13
N GLN A 324 3.61 -7.86 8.90
CA GLN A 324 3.25 -9.04 9.68
C GLN A 324 2.23 -8.70 10.78
N LEU A 325 2.41 -7.60 11.50
CA LEU A 325 1.45 -7.12 12.51
C LEU A 325 0.09 -6.79 11.89
N GLY A 326 0.07 -6.03 10.79
CA GLY A 326 -1.17 -5.68 10.09
C GLY A 326 -1.96 -6.90 9.64
N ALA A 327 -1.28 -7.90 9.05
CA ALA A 327 -1.90 -9.14 8.63
C ALA A 327 -2.44 -9.97 9.81
N GLU A 328 -1.75 -9.98 10.95
CA GLU A 328 -2.21 -10.67 12.14
C GLU A 328 -3.45 -9.99 12.76
N PHE A 329 -3.49 -8.67 12.78
CA PHE A 329 -4.68 -7.93 13.23
C PHE A 329 -5.88 -8.21 12.31
N ASP A 330 -5.68 -8.21 10.99
CA ASP A 330 -6.71 -8.62 10.03
C ASP A 330 -7.17 -10.07 10.25
N ARG A 331 -6.27 -10.98 10.67
CA ARG A 331 -6.64 -12.36 11.01
C ARG A 331 -7.47 -12.43 12.29
N CYS A 332 -7.08 -11.70 13.33
CA CYS A 332 -7.82 -11.63 14.59
C CYS A 332 -9.25 -11.09 14.37
N ASP A 333 -9.41 -10.05 13.55
CA ASP A 333 -10.73 -9.48 13.24
C ASP A 333 -11.66 -10.43 12.48
N ARG A 334 -11.11 -11.42 11.76
CA ARG A 334 -11.89 -12.44 11.03
C ARG A 334 -12.14 -13.71 11.82
N ASP A 335 -11.44 -13.91 12.94
CA ASP A 335 -11.56 -15.11 13.75
C ASP A 335 -12.66 -14.92 14.81
N PRO A 336 -13.85 -15.53 14.65
CA PRO A 336 -14.93 -15.39 15.61
C PRO A 336 -14.62 -16.09 16.94
N ALA A 337 -13.47 -16.76 17.11
CA ALA A 337 -13.01 -17.21 18.42
C ALA A 337 -12.24 -16.12 19.17
N VAL A 338 -11.73 -15.08 18.49
CA VAL A 338 -10.99 -13.98 19.13
C VAL A 338 -11.97 -12.89 19.56
N ARG A 339 -11.83 -12.46 20.81
CA ARG A 339 -12.65 -11.41 21.46
C ARG A 339 -11.82 -10.20 21.83
N VAL A 340 -10.54 -10.42 22.17
CA VAL A 340 -9.60 -9.39 22.61
C VAL A 340 -8.20 -9.75 22.12
N ILE A 341 -7.42 -8.74 21.77
CA ILE A 341 -6.01 -8.86 21.40
C ILE A 341 -5.16 -8.29 22.55
N VAL A 342 -4.13 -9.01 22.96
CA VAL A 342 -3.05 -8.47 23.81
C VAL A 342 -1.81 -8.31 22.93
N LEU A 343 -1.26 -7.10 22.85
CA LEU A 343 -0.04 -6.78 22.12
C LEU A 343 1.11 -6.52 23.12
N SER A 344 2.24 -7.20 22.97
CA SER A 344 3.44 -6.98 23.78
C SER A 344 4.72 -7.01 22.95
N GLY A 345 5.84 -6.58 23.54
CA GLY A 345 7.18 -6.81 22.99
C GLY A 345 7.85 -8.02 23.61
N ALA A 346 8.70 -8.72 22.86
CA ALA A 346 9.56 -9.76 23.40
C ALA A 346 10.64 -9.17 24.32
N PRO A 347 11.03 -9.87 25.40
CA PRO A 347 12.12 -9.42 26.26
C PRO A 347 13.45 -9.42 25.49
N LEU A 348 14.34 -8.50 25.84
CA LEU A 348 15.69 -8.40 25.30
C LEU A 348 16.50 -9.68 25.59
N PRO A 349 17.62 -9.94 24.88
CA PRO A 349 18.44 -11.13 25.10
C PRO A 349 18.99 -11.25 26.53
N ASP A 350 19.07 -10.13 27.27
CA ASP A 350 19.48 -10.07 28.67
C ASP A 350 18.32 -10.24 29.67
N GLY A 351 17.11 -10.56 29.19
CA GLY A 351 15.90 -10.78 29.98
C GLY A 351 15.14 -9.51 30.36
N ARG A 352 15.66 -8.32 30.06
CA ARG A 352 14.96 -7.06 30.35
C ARG A 352 13.75 -6.88 29.44
N GLY A 353 12.66 -6.39 29.99
CA GLY A 353 11.47 -6.03 29.23
C GLY A 353 11.71 -4.83 28.30
N THR A 354 11.11 -4.88 27.11
CA THR A 354 10.95 -3.71 26.24
C THR A 354 9.72 -3.91 25.36
N PHE A 355 8.87 -2.90 25.24
CA PHE A 355 7.72 -2.96 24.35
C PHE A 355 8.16 -2.72 22.91
N SER A 356 8.62 -1.50 22.60
CA SER A 356 9.20 -1.16 21.29
C SER A 356 9.97 0.16 21.37
N ALA A 357 11.10 0.20 20.67
CA ALA A 357 11.88 1.41 20.45
C ALA A 357 11.35 2.30 19.30
N GLY A 358 10.24 1.92 18.66
CA GLY A 358 9.66 2.66 17.54
C GLY A 358 10.33 2.33 16.21
N LEU A 359 10.48 3.34 15.35
CA LEU A 359 11.03 3.18 14.00
C LEU A 359 12.43 2.54 14.00
N ASP A 360 12.66 1.56 13.13
CA ASP A 360 14.01 1.05 12.86
C ASP A 360 14.84 2.10 12.12
N LEU A 361 15.57 2.91 12.90
CA LEU A 361 16.43 3.97 12.37
C LEU A 361 17.55 3.45 11.46
N LYS A 362 17.96 2.18 11.59
CA LYS A 362 18.96 1.61 10.67
C LYS A 362 18.34 1.33 9.31
N ALA A 363 17.12 0.78 9.28
CA ALA A 363 16.38 0.59 8.05
C ALA A 363 16.01 1.94 7.40
N PHE A 364 15.56 2.90 8.20
CA PHE A 364 15.28 4.26 7.74
C PHE A 364 16.50 4.92 7.11
N ALA A 365 17.66 4.91 7.78
CA ALA A 365 18.88 5.49 7.26
C ALA A 365 19.39 4.79 5.99
N ALA A 366 19.16 3.48 5.85
CA ALA A 366 19.64 2.70 4.72
C ALA A 366 18.75 2.82 3.46
N SER A 367 17.43 2.89 3.62
CA SER A 367 16.49 2.79 2.50
C SER A 367 15.29 3.73 2.56
N GLY A 368 15.19 4.59 3.57
CA GLY A 368 13.98 5.40 3.82
C GLY A 368 12.80 4.57 4.30
N ASP A 369 13.02 3.35 4.79
CA ASP A 369 11.96 2.51 5.36
C ASP A 369 11.41 3.17 6.63
N ILE A 370 10.13 3.54 6.59
CA ILE A 370 9.42 4.21 7.68
C ILE A 370 8.49 3.27 8.47
N GLY A 371 8.47 1.97 8.16
CA GLY A 371 7.66 1.01 8.90
C GLY A 371 6.14 1.21 8.77
N GLU A 372 5.69 1.76 7.65
CA GLU A 372 4.28 2.04 7.37
C GLU A 372 3.68 1.08 6.36
N ILE A 373 2.38 0.80 6.54
CA ILE A 373 1.57 0.06 5.57
C ILE A 373 0.48 0.98 5.03
N PRO A 374 0.36 1.19 3.71
CA PRO A 374 -0.67 2.03 3.13
C PRO A 374 -2.09 1.65 3.62
N GLY A 375 -2.82 2.63 4.15
CA GLY A 375 -4.17 2.45 4.69
C GLY A 375 -4.27 1.75 6.06
N ARG A 376 -3.12 1.44 6.68
CA ARG A 376 -2.99 0.95 8.07
C ARG A 376 -2.05 1.81 8.92
N GLY A 377 -1.12 2.55 8.31
CA GLY A 377 -0.17 3.44 8.97
C GLY A 377 1.04 2.71 9.58
N PHE A 378 1.79 3.42 10.42
CA PHE A 378 2.92 2.88 11.18
C PHE A 378 2.56 1.60 11.94
N ALA A 379 3.48 0.62 11.91
CA ALA A 379 3.32 -0.71 12.52
C ALA A 379 2.09 -1.50 12.02
N GLY A 380 1.50 -1.10 10.90
CA GLY A 380 0.27 -1.70 10.38
C GLY A 380 -0.95 -1.47 11.28
N LEU A 381 -0.91 -0.48 12.17
CA LEU A 381 -1.91 -0.24 13.21
C LEU A 381 -2.33 1.23 13.33
N ALA A 382 -1.38 2.16 13.15
CA ALA A 382 -1.53 3.55 13.59
C ALA A 382 -2.70 4.33 12.95
N GLU A 383 -3.08 4.04 11.71
CA GLU A 383 -4.23 4.68 11.04
C GLU A 383 -5.50 3.82 11.11
N ARG A 384 -5.33 2.49 11.09
CA ARG A 384 -6.44 1.54 11.11
C ARG A 384 -6.23 0.44 12.15
N PRO A 385 -6.50 0.73 13.44
CA PRO A 385 -6.50 -0.27 14.49
C PRO A 385 -7.49 -1.41 14.22
N PRO A 386 -7.28 -2.63 14.79
CA PRO A 386 -8.23 -3.73 14.63
C PRO A 386 -9.61 -3.35 15.14
N VAL A 387 -10.64 -3.97 14.58
CA VAL A 387 -12.03 -3.84 15.05
C VAL A 387 -12.21 -4.54 16.40
N THR A 388 -11.47 -5.63 16.61
CA THR A 388 -11.37 -6.34 17.89
C THR A 388 -10.72 -5.44 18.95
N PRO A 389 -11.21 -5.38 20.20
CA PRO A 389 -10.54 -4.71 21.30
C PRO A 389 -9.08 -5.14 21.45
N ILE A 390 -8.17 -4.18 21.65
CA ILE A 390 -6.72 -4.42 21.76
C ILE A 390 -6.12 -3.72 22.99
N ILE A 391 -5.29 -4.46 23.73
CA ILE A 391 -4.60 -4.01 24.95
C ILE A 391 -3.09 -4.06 24.71
N ALA A 392 -2.39 -2.94 24.92
CA ALA A 392 -0.93 -2.94 24.99
C ALA A 392 -0.47 -3.39 26.38
N ALA A 393 0.36 -4.43 26.43
CA ALA A 393 1.09 -4.87 27.63
C ALA A 393 2.53 -4.36 27.55
N VAL A 394 2.80 -3.29 28.28
CA VAL A 394 4.05 -2.52 28.15
C VAL A 394 5.01 -2.85 29.27
N GLU A 395 6.09 -3.54 28.91
CA GLU A 395 7.28 -3.73 29.74
C GLU A 395 8.40 -2.78 29.28
N GLY A 396 9.15 -2.21 30.22
CA GLY A 396 10.29 -1.34 29.91
C GLY A 396 9.93 -0.16 29.00
N PHE A 397 10.59 -0.04 27.85
CA PHE A 397 10.45 1.13 26.98
C PHE A 397 9.35 0.98 25.90
N ALA A 398 8.46 1.96 25.84
CA ALA A 398 7.60 2.27 24.69
C ALA A 398 7.92 3.70 24.21
N LEU A 399 8.94 3.82 23.34
CA LEU A 399 9.47 5.13 22.92
C LEU A 399 9.22 5.37 21.44
N ALA A 400 9.09 6.65 21.07
CA ALA A 400 8.84 7.09 19.70
C ALA A 400 7.61 6.37 19.13
N GLY A 401 7.72 5.80 17.92
CA GLY A 401 6.73 4.90 17.33
C GLY A 401 6.21 3.80 18.28
N GLY A 402 6.99 3.34 19.26
CA GLY A 402 6.54 2.38 20.28
C GLY A 402 5.46 2.95 21.20
N PHE A 403 5.56 4.23 21.55
CA PHE A 403 4.48 4.92 22.27
C PHE A 403 3.27 5.14 21.36
N GLU A 404 3.50 5.42 20.08
CA GLU A 404 2.42 5.60 19.09
C GLU A 404 1.59 4.32 18.91
N ILE A 405 2.25 3.16 18.87
CA ILE A 405 1.60 1.84 18.88
C ILE A 405 0.76 1.66 20.14
N ALA A 406 1.31 1.97 21.32
CA ALA A 406 0.57 1.84 22.57
C ALA A 406 -0.65 2.78 22.61
N LEU A 407 -0.53 4.00 22.09
CA LEU A 407 -1.63 4.97 21.98
C LEU A 407 -2.68 4.57 20.94
N ALA A 408 -2.30 3.81 19.91
CA ALA A 408 -3.22 3.24 18.93
C ALA A 408 -4.00 2.03 19.47
N CYS A 409 -3.55 1.43 20.59
CA CYS A 409 -4.33 0.43 21.31
C CYS A 409 -5.46 1.08 22.13
N ASP A 410 -6.53 0.32 22.41
CA ASP A 410 -7.67 0.84 23.16
C ASP A 410 -7.34 1.04 24.64
N LEU A 411 -6.54 0.11 25.19
CA LEU A 411 -6.17 0.07 26.60
C LEU A 411 -4.67 -0.20 26.74
N ILE A 412 -4.08 0.28 27.83
CA ILE A 412 -2.66 0.08 28.16
C ILE A 412 -2.55 -0.44 29.59
N VAL A 413 -1.90 -1.59 29.74
CA VAL A 413 -1.40 -2.11 31.02
C VAL A 413 0.11 -2.00 30.99
N ALA A 414 0.71 -1.36 32.00
CA ALA A 414 2.13 -1.07 32.00
C ALA A 414 2.80 -1.53 33.30
N ALA A 415 4.02 -2.03 33.19
CA ALA A 415 4.88 -2.24 34.34
C ALA A 415 5.21 -0.91 35.03
N ALA A 416 5.39 -0.92 36.35
CA ALA A 416 5.68 0.27 37.15
C ALA A 416 6.98 0.97 36.72
N ASP A 417 7.96 0.20 36.26
CA ASP A 417 9.23 0.71 35.75
C ASP A 417 9.20 1.10 34.25
N ALA A 418 8.05 0.93 33.58
CA ALA A 418 7.91 1.28 32.18
C ALA A 418 8.05 2.80 31.91
N ARG A 419 8.58 3.11 30.73
CA ARG A 419 8.89 4.46 30.27
C ARG A 419 8.30 4.71 28.88
N PHE A 420 7.66 5.86 28.73
CA PHE A 420 6.97 6.28 27.52
C PHE A 420 7.50 7.62 27.03
N GLY A 421 7.53 7.92 25.75
CA GLY A 421 7.96 9.24 25.27
C GLY A 421 8.02 9.38 23.76
N LEU A 422 8.14 10.62 23.29
CA LEU A 422 8.22 11.00 21.87
C LEU A 422 9.56 11.70 21.54
N PRO A 423 10.69 10.98 21.54
CA PRO A 423 12.01 11.57 21.36
C PRO A 423 12.40 11.81 19.89
N GLU A 424 11.43 11.89 18.97
CA GLU A 424 11.60 12.12 17.53
C GLU A 424 12.28 13.48 17.26
N VAL A 425 11.84 14.53 17.96
CA VAL A 425 12.39 15.89 17.80
C VAL A 425 13.88 15.96 18.12
N THR A 426 14.38 15.13 19.05
CA THR A 426 15.80 15.06 19.39
C THR A 426 16.64 14.38 18.31
N ARG A 427 15.99 13.82 17.28
CA ARG A 427 16.59 13.12 16.14
C ARG A 427 16.28 13.81 14.81
N GLY A 428 15.68 15.01 14.85
CA GLY A 428 15.27 15.74 13.65
C GLY A 428 14.08 15.10 12.92
N LEU A 429 13.26 14.34 13.64
CA LEU A 429 12.06 13.67 13.12
C LEU A 429 10.80 14.24 13.78
N VAL A 430 9.64 13.83 13.28
CA VAL A 430 8.32 14.13 13.84
C VAL A 430 7.58 12.82 14.16
N ALA A 431 6.83 12.81 15.26
CA ALA A 431 6.02 11.65 15.66
C ALA A 431 4.74 11.57 14.81
N ASP A 432 4.85 10.92 13.65
CA ASP A 432 3.81 10.86 12.61
C ASP A 432 2.93 9.59 12.69
N GLY A 433 3.20 8.67 13.63
CA GLY A 433 2.32 7.53 13.93
C GLY A 433 1.03 7.91 14.70
N GLY A 434 0.67 9.19 14.71
CA GLY A 434 -0.58 9.71 15.25
C GLY A 434 -0.57 10.04 16.74
N SER A 435 0.56 9.98 17.45
CA SER A 435 0.62 10.42 18.85
C SER A 435 0.30 11.91 19.03
N LEU A 436 0.74 12.75 18.08
CA LEU A 436 0.43 14.19 18.07
C LEU A 436 -1.06 14.48 17.82
N LEU A 437 -1.80 13.52 17.29
CA LEU A 437 -3.25 13.59 17.13
C LEU A 437 -3.98 13.08 18.38
N ARG A 438 -3.47 12.01 19.00
CA ARG A 438 -4.16 11.29 20.10
C ARG A 438 -3.92 11.89 21.48
N LEU A 439 -2.71 12.36 21.77
CA LEU A 439 -2.38 12.87 23.12
C LEU A 439 -3.22 14.09 23.52
N PRO A 440 -3.41 15.11 22.68
CA PRO A 440 -4.22 16.28 23.05
C PRO A 440 -5.71 15.96 23.28
N GLU A 441 -6.20 14.83 22.78
CA GLU A 441 -7.56 14.34 23.05
C GLU A 441 -7.68 13.66 24.42
N ARG A 442 -6.56 13.18 24.99
CA ARG A 442 -6.54 12.33 26.19
C ARG A 442 -5.94 13.00 27.43
N ILE A 443 -5.01 13.94 27.26
CA ILE A 443 -4.33 14.66 28.36
C ILE A 443 -4.32 16.17 28.12
N PRO A 444 -4.05 17.00 29.14
CA PRO A 444 -3.92 18.45 28.95
C PRO A 444 -2.94 18.79 27.82
N ALA A 445 -3.38 19.63 26.88
CA ALA A 445 -2.59 19.97 25.69
C ALA A 445 -1.19 20.51 26.00
N ALA A 446 -1.02 21.23 27.12
CA ALA A 446 0.28 21.73 27.57
C ALA A 446 1.26 20.59 27.92
N ILE A 447 0.77 19.52 28.57
CA ILE A 447 1.59 18.34 28.92
C ILE A 447 1.93 17.55 27.64
N ALA A 448 0.96 17.38 26.74
CA ALA A 448 1.21 16.75 25.44
C ALA A 448 2.28 17.53 24.65
N MET A 449 2.18 18.86 24.62
CA MET A 449 3.15 19.73 23.96
C MET A 449 4.54 19.65 24.61
N GLU A 450 4.62 19.63 25.93
CA GLU A 450 5.88 19.44 26.66
C GLU A 450 6.54 18.13 26.24
N LEU A 451 5.84 17.00 26.34
CA LEU A 451 6.36 15.69 25.94
C LEU A 451 6.84 15.66 24.49
N ALA A 452 6.06 16.23 23.57
CA ALA A 452 6.38 16.24 22.14
C ALA A 452 7.56 17.15 21.77
N LEU A 453 7.69 18.31 22.43
CA LEU A 453 8.75 19.29 22.11
C LEU A 453 10.07 19.03 22.84
N THR A 454 10.03 18.47 24.05
CA THR A 454 11.25 18.15 24.80
C THR A 454 11.82 16.78 24.41
N GLY A 455 10.97 15.86 23.96
CA GLY A 455 11.32 14.47 23.72
C GLY A 455 11.72 13.69 24.98
N THR A 456 11.38 14.20 26.17
CA THR A 456 11.65 13.52 27.44
C THR A 456 10.70 12.35 27.65
N ASP A 457 11.17 11.31 28.35
CA ASP A 457 10.32 10.21 28.75
C ASP A 457 9.49 10.52 30.01
N VAL A 458 8.43 9.75 30.21
CA VAL A 458 7.47 9.85 31.31
C VAL A 458 7.18 8.44 31.88
N THR A 459 6.93 8.36 33.18
CA THR A 459 6.69 7.08 33.87
C THR A 459 5.27 6.56 33.67
N ALA A 460 5.11 5.24 33.80
CA ALA A 460 3.80 4.58 33.78
C ALA A 460 2.83 5.18 34.83
N GLU A 461 3.28 5.43 36.07
CA GLU A 461 2.41 5.99 37.11
C GLU A 461 1.95 7.41 36.77
N THR A 462 2.79 8.19 36.09
CA THR A 462 2.40 9.53 35.64
C THR A 462 1.36 9.46 34.54
N LEU A 463 1.53 8.56 33.58
CA LEU A 463 0.53 8.33 32.53
C LEU A 463 -0.76 7.70 33.04
N GLU A 464 -0.72 6.92 34.13
CA GLU A 464 -1.92 6.42 34.82
C GLU A 464 -2.71 7.56 35.45
N ARG A 465 -2.04 8.46 36.19
CA ARG A 465 -2.68 9.65 36.77
C ARG A 465 -3.29 10.57 35.71
N LEU A 466 -2.72 10.57 34.50
CA LEU A 466 -3.22 11.34 33.36
C LEU A 466 -4.29 10.61 32.54
N GLY A 467 -4.59 9.32 32.83
CA GLY A 467 -5.61 8.55 32.13
C GLY A 467 -5.18 7.94 30.78
N ILE A 468 -3.88 7.88 30.50
CA ILE A 468 -3.33 7.18 29.32
C ILE A 468 -3.17 5.68 29.62
N VAL A 469 -2.58 5.35 30.78
CA VAL A 469 -2.41 3.96 31.24
C VAL A 469 -3.60 3.57 32.11
N ASN A 470 -4.18 2.39 31.86
CA ASN A 470 -5.35 1.90 32.57
C ASN A 470 -5.00 1.17 33.87
N ARG A 471 -3.85 0.47 33.89
CA ARG A 471 -3.35 -0.27 35.06
C ARG A 471 -1.83 -0.21 35.09
N VAL A 472 -1.28 0.16 36.23
CA VAL A 472 0.14 -0.07 36.55
C VAL A 472 0.27 -1.35 37.38
N VAL A 473 1.19 -2.22 36.98
CA VAL A 473 1.47 -3.52 37.65
C VAL A 473 2.96 -3.63 38.00
N PRO A 474 3.38 -4.57 38.86
CA PRO A 474 4.80 -4.83 39.11
C PRO A 474 5.59 -5.12 37.82
N GLY A 475 6.90 -4.86 37.84
CA GLY A 475 7.79 -5.14 36.71
C GLY A 475 7.78 -6.62 36.33
N GLY A 476 7.62 -6.92 35.04
CA GLY A 476 7.50 -8.28 34.53
C GLY A 476 6.09 -8.88 34.56
N GLU A 477 5.08 -8.14 35.02
CA GLU A 477 3.68 -8.61 35.12
C GLU A 477 2.71 -7.92 34.13
N ALA A 478 3.19 -7.09 33.20
CA ALA A 478 2.32 -6.35 32.28
C ALA A 478 1.48 -7.26 31.38
N VAL A 479 2.04 -8.39 30.93
CA VAL A 479 1.33 -9.37 30.11
C VAL A 479 0.24 -10.07 30.93
N GLU A 480 0.54 -10.48 32.15
CA GLU A 480 -0.39 -11.09 33.09
C GLU A 480 -1.54 -10.13 33.41
N GLY A 481 -1.23 -8.88 33.78
CA GLY A 481 -2.24 -7.85 34.03
C GLY A 481 -3.10 -7.53 32.81
N ALA A 482 -2.52 -7.56 31.59
CA ALA A 482 -3.27 -7.41 30.35
C ALA A 482 -4.18 -8.60 30.07
N HIS A 483 -3.74 -9.84 30.35
CA HIS A 483 -4.58 -11.03 30.23
C HIS A 483 -5.74 -11.03 31.23
N GLU A 484 -5.55 -10.56 32.46
CA GLU A 484 -6.64 -10.41 33.42
C GLU A 484 -7.69 -9.42 32.92
N LEU A 485 -7.25 -8.27 32.38
CA LEU A 485 -8.14 -7.28 31.79
C LEU A 485 -8.85 -7.84 30.54
N ALA A 486 -8.10 -8.52 29.67
CA ALA A 486 -8.64 -9.17 28.47
C ALA A 486 -9.67 -10.25 28.82
N SER A 487 -9.43 -11.04 29.89
CA SER A 487 -10.38 -12.05 30.38
C SER A 487 -11.70 -11.41 30.80
N ALA A 488 -11.65 -10.26 31.48
CA ALA A 488 -12.86 -9.54 31.87
C ALA A 488 -13.65 -9.04 30.65
N ILE A 489 -12.95 -8.59 29.61
CA ILE A 489 -13.56 -8.11 28.36
C ILE A 489 -14.12 -9.27 27.53
N ALA A 490 -13.38 -10.37 27.39
CA ALA A 490 -13.73 -11.53 26.55
C ALA A 490 -15.01 -12.27 27.00
N ARG A 491 -15.47 -12.04 28.24
CA ARG A 491 -16.75 -12.55 28.75
C ARG A 491 -17.98 -11.81 28.23
N ASN A 492 -17.82 -10.68 27.54
CA ASN A 492 -18.92 -9.87 27.04
C ASN A 492 -19.28 -10.23 25.59
N ALA A 493 -20.48 -9.82 25.16
CA ALA A 493 -20.99 -10.08 23.81
C ALA A 493 -20.09 -9.47 22.72
N PRO A 494 -19.63 -10.24 21.71
CA PRO A 494 -18.66 -9.78 20.71
C PRO A 494 -19.17 -8.60 19.89
N LEU A 495 -20.42 -8.67 19.42
CA LEU A 495 -21.04 -7.60 18.64
C LEU A 495 -21.13 -6.31 19.45
N ALA A 496 -21.45 -6.41 20.75
CA ALA A 496 -21.50 -5.27 21.65
C ALA A 496 -20.11 -4.65 21.86
N LEU A 497 -19.07 -5.46 22.07
CA LEU A 497 -17.69 -4.97 22.21
C LEU A 497 -17.23 -4.18 20.99
N THR A 498 -17.40 -4.75 19.80
CA THR A 498 -17.05 -4.11 18.53
C THR A 498 -17.84 -2.83 18.31
N ALA A 499 -19.15 -2.84 18.55
CA ALA A 499 -20.00 -1.65 18.42
C ALA A 499 -19.58 -0.55 19.40
N THR A 500 -19.35 -0.89 20.68
CA THR A 500 -18.90 0.06 21.71
C THR A 500 -17.58 0.70 21.34
N LYS A 501 -16.57 -0.09 20.94
CA LYS A 501 -15.28 0.44 20.47
C LYS A 501 -15.44 1.35 19.26
N ARG A 502 -16.27 0.95 18.28
CA ARG A 502 -16.51 1.74 17.07
C ARG A 502 -17.20 3.08 17.37
N ILE A 503 -18.15 3.10 18.31
CA ILE A 503 -18.80 4.34 18.76
C ILE A 503 -17.78 5.26 19.45
N LEU A 504 -16.99 4.73 20.39
CA LEU A 504 -16.01 5.53 21.13
C LEU A 504 -14.89 6.08 20.23
N SER A 505 -14.41 5.29 19.27
CA SER A 505 -13.35 5.72 18.34
C SER A 505 -13.80 6.80 17.34
N ARG A 506 -15.11 6.92 17.09
CA ARG A 506 -15.70 7.94 16.21
C ARG A 506 -16.33 9.10 16.97
N ALA A 507 -16.42 9.01 18.30
CA ALA A 507 -17.02 10.04 19.11
C ALA A 507 -16.24 11.35 18.95
N SER A 508 -16.89 12.36 18.38
CA SER A 508 -16.35 13.72 18.34
C SER A 508 -16.50 14.37 19.73
N ARG A 509 -15.76 15.45 19.99
CA ARG A 509 -15.95 16.25 21.21
C ARG A 509 -17.37 16.82 21.36
N ALA A 510 -18.13 16.96 20.27
CA ALA A 510 -19.51 17.45 20.29
C ALA A 510 -20.52 16.29 20.16
N VAL A 511 -21.48 16.25 21.09
CA VAL A 511 -22.64 15.35 21.01
C VAL A 511 -23.79 16.10 20.36
N ASP A 512 -23.94 15.93 19.05
CA ASP A 512 -24.99 16.57 18.25
C ASP A 512 -25.94 15.54 17.61
N GLY A 513 -26.91 16.02 16.83
CA GLY A 513 -27.87 15.15 16.14
C GLY A 513 -27.22 14.15 15.18
N GLY A 514 -26.09 14.51 14.56
CA GLY A 514 -25.32 13.62 13.69
C GLY A 514 -24.65 12.49 14.49
N ALA A 515 -24.02 12.83 15.62
CA ALA A 515 -23.42 11.85 16.54
C ALA A 515 -24.45 10.82 17.05
N TRP A 516 -25.67 11.26 17.39
CA TRP A 516 -26.75 10.35 17.78
C TRP A 516 -27.21 9.43 16.66
N ALA A 517 -27.29 9.93 15.42
CA ALA A 517 -27.68 9.13 14.27
C ALA A 517 -26.63 8.06 13.95
N GLU A 518 -25.34 8.44 13.96
CA GLU A 518 -24.24 7.50 13.74
C GLU A 518 -24.17 6.43 14.84
N GLN A 519 -24.31 6.81 16.11
CA GLN A 519 -24.34 5.85 17.22
C GLN A 519 -25.47 4.83 17.03
N ARG A 520 -26.68 5.29 16.69
CA ARG A 520 -27.83 4.39 16.49
C ARG A 520 -27.59 3.42 15.33
N ALA A 521 -27.02 3.89 14.22
CA ALA A 521 -26.70 3.03 13.09
C ALA A 521 -25.67 1.94 13.44
N ILE A 522 -24.72 2.24 14.33
CA ILE A 522 -23.75 1.24 14.82
C ILE A 522 -24.39 0.30 15.85
N ALA A 523 -25.28 0.80 16.70
CA ALA A 523 -25.89 0.03 17.79
C ALA A 523 -27.07 -0.85 17.35
N GLU A 524 -27.77 -0.50 16.26
CA GLU A 524 -28.95 -1.22 15.78
C GLU A 524 -28.73 -2.73 15.58
N PRO A 525 -27.66 -3.20 14.92
CA PRO A 525 -27.40 -4.63 14.78
C PRO A 525 -27.29 -5.37 16.12
N VAL A 526 -26.76 -4.71 17.16
CA VAL A 526 -26.65 -5.28 18.51
C VAL A 526 -28.03 -5.43 19.14
N TRP A 527 -28.92 -4.46 18.99
CA TRP A 527 -30.27 -4.52 19.56
C TRP A 527 -31.12 -5.68 19.02
N THR A 528 -30.88 -6.08 17.77
CA THR A 528 -31.63 -7.15 17.10
C THR A 528 -30.97 -8.52 17.22
N SER A 529 -29.76 -8.60 17.78
CA SER A 529 -28.95 -9.82 17.79
C SER A 529 -29.51 -10.90 18.73
N ASP A 530 -29.12 -12.15 18.51
CA ASP A 530 -29.41 -13.25 19.42
C ASP A 530 -28.66 -13.04 20.75
N ASP A 531 -27.42 -12.52 20.71
CA ASP A 531 -26.64 -12.19 21.92
C ASP A 531 -27.34 -11.19 22.86
N ALA A 532 -28.05 -10.19 22.33
CA ALA A 532 -28.80 -9.26 23.16
C ALA A 532 -29.98 -9.93 23.86
N ARG A 533 -30.67 -10.85 23.17
CA ARG A 533 -31.75 -11.67 23.74
C ARG A 533 -31.22 -12.65 24.79
N GLU A 534 -30.08 -13.26 24.53
CA GLU A 534 -29.38 -14.15 25.45
C GLU A 534 -28.95 -13.40 26.71
N GLY A 535 -28.32 -12.22 26.57
CA GLY A 535 -27.90 -11.41 27.72
C GLY A 535 -29.08 -11.02 28.62
N ALA A 536 -30.21 -10.63 28.03
CA ALA A 536 -31.44 -10.33 28.77
C ALA A 536 -32.01 -11.58 29.47
N SER A 537 -32.00 -12.73 28.80
CA SER A 537 -32.52 -14.00 29.33
C SER A 537 -31.65 -14.53 30.47
N ALA A 538 -30.32 -14.58 30.27
CA ALA A 538 -29.36 -15.01 31.27
C ALA A 538 -29.42 -14.14 32.54
N PHE A 539 -29.59 -12.83 32.39
CA PHE A 539 -29.79 -11.91 33.52
C PHE A 539 -31.07 -12.23 34.30
N ALA A 540 -32.20 -12.46 33.61
CA ALA A 540 -33.47 -12.81 34.24
C ALA A 540 -33.40 -14.18 34.96
N GLU A 541 -32.66 -15.13 34.37
CA GLU A 541 -32.47 -16.49 34.89
C GLU A 541 -31.34 -16.61 35.93
N ARG A 542 -30.55 -15.54 36.14
CA ARG A 542 -29.39 -15.49 37.04
C ARG A 542 -28.33 -16.56 36.73
N ARG A 543 -28.04 -16.74 35.45
CA ARG A 543 -26.96 -17.59 34.95
C ARG A 543 -25.95 -16.76 34.14
N ASP A 544 -24.80 -17.35 33.87
CA ASP A 544 -23.84 -16.74 32.95
C ASP A 544 -24.40 -16.80 31.51
N PRO A 545 -24.21 -15.73 30.71
CA PRO A 545 -24.64 -15.71 29.32
C PRO A 545 -23.68 -16.49 28.41
N GLU A 546 -24.22 -17.12 27.38
CA GLU A 546 -23.48 -17.82 26.33
C GLU A 546 -23.50 -17.04 25.02
N PHE A 547 -22.57 -16.08 24.86
CA PHE A 547 -22.51 -15.24 23.66
C PHE A 547 -21.81 -15.92 22.48
N ARG A 548 -22.41 -15.80 21.29
CA ARG A 548 -21.95 -16.44 20.04
C ARG A 548 -21.54 -15.43 18.97
N GLY A 549 -21.93 -14.17 19.11
CA GLY A 549 -21.64 -13.12 18.13
C GLY A 549 -22.63 -13.09 16.96
N GLU A 550 -23.88 -13.51 17.20
CA GLU A 550 -24.98 -13.56 16.21
C GLU A 550 -26.22 -12.79 16.67
#